data_AF-A0A2N6F855-F1
#
_entry.id   AF-A0A2N6F855-F1
#
_cell.length_a   1.000
_cell.length_b   1.000
_cell.length_c   1.000
_cell.angle_alpha   90.00
_cell.angle_beta   90.00
_cell.angle_gamma   90.00
#
_symmetry.space_group_name_H-M   'P 1'
#
loop_
_entity.id
_entity.type
_entity.pdbx_description
1 polymer ?
#
loop_
_entity_poly.entity_id
_entity_poly.type
_entity_poly.pdbx_seq_one_letter_code
_entity_poly.pdbx_strand_id
1 'polypeptide(L)' 'MADKIFLKLQHSESMICSMAANILSGFISSGALSEDNEEELINRSLTMALKIALKADKKIDSDDESRE' A
#
# COMPACT_ATOMS: atom_id res chain seq x y z
N MET A 1 1.63 27.55 -10.96
CA MET A 1 1.05 27.39 -9.61
C MET A 1 0.84 25.90 -9.42
N ALA A 2 1.51 25.27 -8.44
CA ALA A 2 1.21 23.89 -8.11
C ALA A 2 -0.21 23.85 -7.53
N ASP A 3 -1.10 23.11 -8.18
CA ASP A 3 -2.44 22.87 -7.66
C ASP A 3 -2.30 22.27 -6.26
N LYS A 4 -2.97 22.86 -5.26
CA LYS A 4 -2.88 22.35 -3.89
C LYS A 4 -3.71 21.07 -3.83
N ILE A 5 -3.03 19.93 -3.92
CA ILE A 5 -3.67 18.61 -3.75
C ILE A 5 -3.96 18.41 -2.25
N PHE A 6 -5.23 18.44 -1.87
CA PHE A 6 -5.67 18.12 -0.52
C PHE A 6 -6.13 16.66 -0.47
N LEU A 7 -5.42 15.84 0.32
CA LEU A 7 -5.79 14.45 0.57
C LEU A 7 -6.51 14.36 1.92
N LYS A 8 -7.55 13.52 2.00
CA LYS A 8 -8.31 13.25 3.24
C LYS A 8 -8.02 11.87 3.82
N LEU A 9 -6.82 11.33 3.52
CA LEU A 9 -6.47 9.97 3.89
C LEU A 9 -6.48 9.80 5.41
N GLN A 10 -7.14 8.74 5.88
CA GLN A 10 -7.08 8.29 7.26
C GLN A 10 -5.72 7.61 7.55
N HIS A 11 -5.43 7.36 8.83
CA HIS A 11 -4.14 6.78 9.24
C HIS A 11 -3.90 5.40 8.61
N SER A 12 -4.91 4.53 8.59
CA SER A 12 -4.85 3.22 7.95
C SER A 12 -4.57 3.32 6.45
N GLU A 13 -5.24 4.23 5.75
CA GLU A 13 -5.02 4.47 4.32
C GLU A 13 -3.60 4.99 4.04
N SER A 14 -3.09 5.86 4.91
CA SER A 14 -1.71 6.34 4.83
C SER A 14 -0.69 5.21 4.98
N MET A 15 -0.92 4.26 5.90
CA MET A 15 -0.05 3.10 6.05
C MET A 15 -0.06 2.21 4.80
N ILE A 16 -1.23 1.97 4.21
CA ILE A 16 -1.35 1.21 2.95
C ILE A 16 -0.62 1.93 1.81
N CYS A 17 -0.76 3.27 1.71
CA CYS A 17 -0.02 4.06 0.73
C CYS A 17 1.50 3.93 0.91
N SER A 18 2.00 4.02 2.15
CA SER A 18 3.44 3.84 2.43
C SER A 18 3.93 2.42 2.07
N MET A 19 3.15 1.38 2.37
CA MET A 19 3.47 0.01 2.00
C MET A 19 3.50 -0.17 0.46
N ALA A 20 2.50 0.38 -0.23
CA ALA A 20 2.42 0.33 -1.69
C ALA A 20 3.60 1.08 -2.33
N ALA A 21 3.99 2.23 -1.80
CA ALA A 21 5.16 2.97 -2.27
C ALA A 21 6.46 2.16 -2.14
N ASN A 22 6.64 1.44 -1.03
CA ASN A 22 7.80 0.55 -0.84
C ASN A 22 7.81 -0.61 -1.85
N ILE A 23 6.66 -1.22 -2.12
CA ILE A 23 6.53 -2.29 -3.13
C ILE A 23 6.84 -1.73 -4.53
N LEU A 24 6.28 -0.58 -4.87
CA LEU A 24 6.52 0.10 -6.16
C LEU A 24 7.99 0.46 -6.33
N SER A 25 8.66 0.92 -5.28
CA SER A 25 10.10 1.17 -5.30
C SER A 25 10.89 -0.08 -5.66
N GLY A 26 10.47 -1.27 -5.21
CA GLY A 26 11.07 -2.53 -5.61
C GLY A 26 10.94 -2.81 -7.11
N PHE A 27 9.75 -2.55 -7.70
CA PHE A 27 9.55 -2.66 -9.15
C PHE A 27 10.44 -1.68 -9.92
N ILE A 28 10.53 -0.42 -9.46
CA ILE A 28 11.40 0.60 -10.06
C ILE A 28 12.86 0.15 -10.04
N SER A 29 13.38 -0.27 -8.88
CA SER A 29 14.77 -0.72 -8.74
C SER A 29 15.10 -1.96 -9.57
N SER A 30 14.10 -2.80 -9.88
CA SER A 30 14.27 -3.96 -10.76
C SER A 30 14.28 -3.63 -12.26
N GLY A 31 14.03 -2.37 -12.64
CA GLY A 31 13.88 -1.96 -14.03
C GLY A 31 12.56 -2.40 -14.68
N ALA A 32 11.56 -2.76 -13.87
CA ALA A 32 10.26 -3.22 -14.37
C ALA A 32 9.32 -2.07 -14.77
N LEU A 33 9.60 -0.83 -14.36
CA LEU A 33 8.78 0.34 -14.69
C LEU A 33 9.09 0.86 -16.09
N SER A 34 8.05 1.00 -16.91
CA SER A 34 8.04 1.71 -18.20
C SER A 34 6.85 2.66 -18.27
N GLU A 35 6.85 3.58 -19.24
CA GLU A 35 5.74 4.51 -19.45
C GLU A 35 4.41 3.79 -19.74
N ASP A 36 4.47 2.62 -20.38
CA ASP A 36 3.28 1.83 -20.75
C ASP A 36 2.66 1.06 -19.57
N ASN A 37 3.40 0.86 -18.46
CA ASN A 37 2.96 -0.02 -17.36
C ASN A 37 2.91 0.65 -15.98
N GLU A 38 3.12 1.96 -15.91
CA GLU A 38 3.13 2.72 -14.65
C GLU A 38 1.84 2.50 -13.84
N GLU A 39 0.68 2.70 -14.47
CA GLU A 39 -0.62 2.53 -13.82
C GLU A 39 -0.85 1.09 -13.35
N GLU A 40 -0.42 0.09 -14.12
CA GLU A 40 -0.50 -1.32 -13.75
C GLU A 40 0.32 -1.60 -12.49
N LEU A 41 1.56 -1.11 -12.44
CA LEU A 41 2.46 -1.34 -11.32
C LEU A 41 2.00 -0.62 -10.05
N ILE A 42 1.43 0.58 -10.17
CA ILE A 42 0.80 1.29 -9.05
C ILE A 42 -0.36 0.45 -8.49
N ASN A 43 -1.28 0.01 -9.35
CA ASN A 43 -2.44 -0.81 -8.96
C ASN A 43 -2.03 -2.15 -8.33
N ARG A 44 -0.99 -2.78 -8.89
CA ARG A 44 -0.43 -4.03 -8.38
C ARG A 44 0.19 -3.84 -6.99
N SER A 45 0.92 -2.75 -6.79
CA SER A 45 1.54 -2.43 -5.50
C SER A 45 0.50 -2.16 -4.41
N LEU A 46 -0.56 -1.40 -4.72
CA LEU A 46 -1.70 -1.19 -3.83
C LEU A 46 -2.41 -2.49 -3.47
N THR A 47 -2.68 -3.33 -4.47
CA THR A 47 -3.32 -4.64 -4.27
C THR A 47 -2.48 -5.55 -3.38
N MET A 48 -1.15 -5.54 -3.54
CA MET A 48 -0.25 -6.31 -2.68
C MET A 48 -0.22 -5.77 -1.26
N ALA A 49 -0.14 -4.46 -1.07
CA ALA A 49 -0.17 -3.83 0.25
C ALA A 49 -1.44 -4.20 1.02
N LEU A 50 -2.61 -4.11 0.37
CA LEU A 50 -3.90 -4.53 0.95
C LEU A 50 -3.90 -6.02 1.33
N LYS A 51 -3.40 -6.89 0.44
CA LYS A 51 -3.32 -8.33 0.73
C LYS A 51 -2.41 -8.64 1.91
N ILE A 52 -1.31 -7.92 2.06
CA ILE A 52 -0.41 -8.08 3.22
C ILE A 52 -1.11 -7.62 4.48
N ALA A 53 -1.71 -6.42 4.47
CA ALA A 53 -2.42 -5.88 5.63
C ALA A 53 -3.56 -6.80 6.08
N LEU A 54 -4.42 -7.26 5.17
CA LEU A 54 -5.50 -8.21 5.49
C LEU A 54 -5.00 -9.55 6.01
N LYS A 55 -3.85 -10.03 5.53
CA LYS A 55 -3.24 -11.27 6.04
C LYS A 55 -2.60 -11.07 7.40
N ALA A 56 -2.00 -9.91 7.65
CA ALA A 56 -1.45 -9.55 8.94
C ALA A 56 -2.58 -9.44 9.96
N ASP A 57 -3.63 -8.68 9.65
CA ASP A 57 -4.84 -8.52 10.47
C ASP A 57 -5.45 -9.87 10.87
N LYS A 58 -5.61 -10.80 9.92
CA LYS A 58 -6.15 -12.15 10.20
C LYS A 58 -5.23 -13.09 10.96
N LYS A 59 -3.91 -12.82 10.98
CA LYS A 59 -2.90 -13.73 11.57
C LYS A 59 -2.36 -13.23 12.89
N ILE A 60 -2.32 -11.91 13.03
CA ILE A 60 -2.04 -11.23 14.27
C ILE A 60 -3.38 -11.26 14.98
N ASP A 61 -3.67 -12.39 15.62
CA ASP A 61 -4.62 -12.43 16.71
C ASP A 61 -4.13 -11.35 17.69
N SER A 62 -4.79 -10.19 17.68
CA SER A 62 -4.39 -9.11 18.55
C SER A 62 -4.59 -9.66 19.96
N ASP A 63 -3.61 -9.52 20.86
CA ASP A 63 -3.66 -10.00 22.26
C ASP A 63 -4.89 -9.48 23.07
N ASP A 64 -5.80 -8.75 22.43
CA ASP A 64 -7.03 -8.13 22.93
C ASP A 64 -8.33 -8.86 22.49
N GLU A 65 -8.30 -9.84 21.58
CA GLU A 65 -9.53 -10.59 21.19
C GLU A 65 -9.88 -11.75 22.14
N SER A 66 -8.98 -12.15 23.05
CA SER A 66 -9.23 -13.20 24.05
C SER A 66 -9.71 -12.66 25.41
N ARG A 67 -10.71 -11.77 25.40
CA ARG A 67 -11.46 -11.39 26.62
C ARG A 67 -12.95 -11.59 26.40
N GLU A 68 -13.36 -12.85 26.35
CA GLU A 68 -14.69 -13.29 26.78
C GLU A 68 -14.61 -13.95 28.16
#